data_AF-A0A3M7NJ35-F1
#
_entry.id   AF-A0A3M7NJ35-F1
#
_cell.length_a   1.000
_cell.length_b   1.000
_cell.length_c   1.000
_cell.angle_alpha   90.00
_cell.angle_beta   90.00
_cell.angle_gamma   90.00
#
_symmetry.space_group_name_H-M   'P 1'
#
loop_
_entity.id
_entity.type
_entity.pdbx_description
1 polymer ?
#
loop_
_entity_poly.entity_id
_entity_poly.type
_entity_poly.pdbx_seq_one_letter_code
_entity_poly.pdbx_strand_id
1 'polypeptide(L)'
;MASQKALCGKSPLLKKALKLWMAARLIEKPWRICGEETTTMKPVTDPDAPYCGWIPVTPIMDTQLDQIVIKSILLDLKTQVLQTLQIKIEKSRKKDWLEIFLASFILLNTIELATAHDHQFASMYGHVSVNGGTRFEDYRLIESYFHGAQALIAHFRDAIYAHLPFLQSKTRSNSVVRMDTAMTNLKRHHAYETPLYWAHQLFVETWDGAPVTIQEHIETAI
;
A
#
# COMPACT_ATOMS: atom_id res chain seq x y z
N MET A 1 -35.74 -7.64 12.73
CA MET A 1 -34.55 -7.95 11.91
C MET A 1 -34.44 -6.95 10.78
N ALA A 2 -33.75 -5.83 11.02
CA ALA A 2 -33.60 -4.77 10.01
C ALA A 2 -32.43 -5.10 9.09
N SER A 3 -32.75 -5.18 7.80
CA SER A 3 -31.88 -5.63 6.72
C SER A 3 -30.64 -4.75 6.57
N GLN A 4 -29.51 -5.43 6.47
CA GLN A 4 -28.14 -5.00 6.30
C GLN A 4 -27.91 -4.40 4.89
N LYS A 5 -28.67 -3.38 4.51
CA LYS A 5 -28.60 -2.71 3.19
C LYS A 5 -28.38 -1.21 3.35
N ALA A 6 -27.16 -0.78 3.69
CA ALA A 6 -26.78 0.64 3.63
C ALA A 6 -25.27 0.95 3.59
N LEU A 7 -24.39 0.03 3.17
CA LEU A 7 -22.94 0.20 3.45
C LEU A 7 -22.06 0.61 2.26
N CYS A 8 -22.46 0.37 1.01
CA CYS A 8 -21.54 0.58 -0.12
C CYS A 8 -21.50 2.03 -0.67
N GLY A 9 -22.43 2.92 -0.28
CA GLY A 9 -22.53 4.27 -0.87
C GLY A 9 -22.55 5.46 0.10
N LYS A 10 -22.50 5.24 1.43
CA LYS A 10 -22.78 6.29 2.43
C LYS A 10 -21.61 6.70 3.32
N SER A 11 -20.48 6.00 3.30
CA SER A 11 -19.32 6.37 4.13
C SER A 11 -18.46 7.43 3.42
N PRO A 12 -18.37 8.66 3.95
CA PRO A 12 -17.49 9.68 3.39
C PRO A 12 -16.02 9.30 3.53
N LEU A 13 -15.63 8.58 4.59
CA LEU A 13 -14.25 8.14 4.81
C LEU A 13 -13.82 7.14 3.74
N LEU A 14 -14.60 6.07 3.50
CA LEU A 14 -14.23 5.04 2.54
C LEU A 14 -14.21 5.57 1.12
N LYS A 15 -15.17 6.45 0.77
CA LYS A 15 -15.16 7.11 -0.54
C LYS A 15 -13.88 7.91 -0.75
N LYS A 16 -13.42 8.65 0.27
CA LYS A 16 -12.17 9.43 0.20
C LYS A 16 -10.94 8.52 0.21
N ALA A 17 -10.91 7.47 1.03
CA ALA A 17 -9.82 6.50 1.09
C ALA A 17 -9.65 5.75 -0.24
N LEU A 18 -10.74 5.32 -0.87
CA LEU A 18 -10.71 4.69 -2.19
C LEU A 18 -10.25 5.67 -3.28
N LYS A 19 -10.73 6.92 -3.25
CA LYS A 19 -10.24 7.96 -4.18
C LYS A 19 -8.74 8.21 -4.00
N LEU A 20 -8.27 8.29 -2.76
CA LEU A 20 -6.86 8.46 -2.44
C LEU A 20 -6.05 7.27 -2.96
N TRP A 21 -6.50 6.05 -2.70
CA TRP A 21 -5.89 4.82 -3.18
C TRP A 21 -5.79 4.80 -4.71
N MET A 22 -6.89 5.07 -5.43
CA MET A 22 -6.89 5.13 -6.90
C MET A 22 -5.99 6.24 -7.45
N ALA A 23 -6.04 7.44 -6.87
CA ALA A 23 -5.22 8.56 -7.32
C ALA A 23 -3.72 8.30 -7.09
N ALA A 24 -3.35 7.57 -6.03
CA ALA A 24 -1.95 7.19 -5.80
C ALA A 24 -1.44 6.25 -6.91
N ARG A 25 -2.28 5.31 -7.36
CA ARG A 25 -1.96 4.40 -8.48
C ARG A 25 -1.80 5.11 -9.83
N LEU A 26 -2.42 6.28 -9.99
CA LEU A 26 -2.37 7.04 -11.24
C LEU A 26 -0.96 7.56 -11.55
N ILE A 27 -0.17 7.86 -10.51
CA ILE A 27 1.20 8.39 -10.61
C ILE A 27 2.27 7.38 -10.21
N GLU A 28 1.89 6.12 -10.02
CA GLU A 28 2.84 5.06 -9.65
C GLU A 28 3.47 4.41 -10.89
N LYS A 29 2.91 4.62 -12.08
CA LYS A 29 3.47 4.11 -13.32
C LYS A 29 3.77 5.26 -14.27
N PRO A 30 4.85 5.18 -15.07
CA PRO A 30 5.18 6.22 -16.02
C PRO A 30 4.04 6.54 -16.97
N TRP A 31 3.88 7.82 -17.29
CA TRP A 31 2.87 8.26 -18.22
C TRP A 31 3.28 7.94 -19.66
N ARG A 32 2.30 7.56 -20.48
CA ARG A 32 2.52 7.27 -21.91
C ARG A 32 1.46 7.91 -22.78
N ILE A 33 1.84 8.24 -24.01
CA ILE A 33 0.92 8.70 -25.04
C ILE A 33 0.23 7.49 -25.65
N CYS A 34 -1.10 7.45 -25.57
CA CYS A 34 -1.94 6.39 -26.14
C CYS A 34 -2.76 6.86 -27.36
N GLY A 35 -2.67 8.14 -27.74
CA GLY A 35 -3.42 8.73 -28.85
C GLY A 35 -2.68 8.68 -30.19
N GLU A 36 -3.39 9.02 -31.26
CA GLU A 36 -2.82 9.14 -32.61
C GLU A 36 -1.84 10.32 -32.72
N GLU A 37 -2.10 11.38 -31.94
CA GLU A 37 -1.24 12.57 -31.86
C GLU A 37 -0.06 12.33 -30.91
N THR A 38 1.11 12.00 -31.48
CA THR A 38 2.30 11.61 -30.70
C THR A 38 3.31 12.73 -30.48
N THR A 39 2.98 13.98 -30.82
CA THR A 39 3.91 15.14 -30.71
C THR A 39 5.27 14.85 -31.36
N THR A 40 5.25 14.20 -32.52
CA THR A 40 6.43 13.74 -33.30
C THR A 40 7.37 12.77 -32.58
N MET A 41 6.99 12.27 -31.40
CA MET A 41 7.73 11.24 -30.68
C MET A 41 7.45 9.85 -31.28
N LYS A 42 8.48 9.00 -31.25
CA LYS A 42 8.44 7.62 -31.74
C LYS A 42 8.46 6.64 -30.56
N PRO A 43 7.92 5.42 -30.73
CA PRO A 43 8.02 4.39 -29.72
C PRO A 43 9.48 4.03 -29.42
N VAL A 44 9.76 3.63 -28.18
CA VAL A 44 11.05 3.05 -27.80
C VAL A 44 11.26 1.76 -28.59
N THR A 45 12.38 1.65 -29.30
CA THR A 45 12.69 0.50 -30.17
C THR A 45 13.64 -0.50 -29.54
N ASP A 46 14.30 -0.12 -28.45
CA ASP A 46 15.24 -0.98 -27.74
C ASP A 46 14.49 -2.12 -27.03
N PRO A 47 14.71 -3.39 -27.40
CA PRO A 47 14.04 -4.54 -26.79
C PRO A 47 14.40 -4.74 -25.32
N ASP A 48 15.58 -4.27 -24.88
CA ASP A 48 16.06 -4.42 -23.52
C ASP A 48 15.54 -3.31 -22.59
N ALA A 49 14.92 -2.26 -23.16
CA ALA A 49 14.33 -1.19 -22.38
C ALA A 49 12.99 -1.62 -21.72
N PRO A 50 12.73 -1.27 -20.44
CA PRO A 50 11.50 -1.66 -19.71
C PRO A 50 10.18 -1.27 -20.40
N TYR A 51 10.23 -0.28 -21.29
CA TYR A 51 9.06 0.30 -21.95
C TYR A 51 9.13 0.19 -23.48
N CYS A 52 9.79 -0.84 -24.01
CA CYS A 52 9.83 -1.11 -25.45
C CYS A 52 8.42 -1.07 -26.07
N GLY A 53 8.28 -0.37 -27.20
CA GLY A 53 7.02 -0.17 -27.91
C GLY A 53 6.12 0.93 -27.33
N TRP A 54 6.50 1.59 -26.23
CA TRP A 54 5.75 2.72 -25.67
C TRP A 54 6.26 4.05 -26.21
N ILE A 55 5.36 5.03 -26.26
CA ILE A 55 5.72 6.44 -26.45
C ILE A 55 5.64 7.10 -25.07
N PRO A 56 6.74 7.21 -24.32
CA PRO A 56 6.73 7.88 -23.03
C PRO A 56 6.45 9.37 -23.23
N VAL A 57 5.79 9.99 -22.25
CA VAL A 57 5.76 11.46 -22.23
C VAL A 57 7.18 11.98 -21.91
N THR A 58 7.46 13.24 -22.24
CA THR A 58 8.77 13.82 -21.87
C THR A 58 8.92 13.90 -20.34
N PRO A 59 10.16 13.83 -19.79
CA PRO A 59 10.37 13.88 -18.33
C PRO A 59 9.75 15.12 -17.65
N ILE A 60 9.71 16.25 -18.35
CA ILE A 60 9.06 17.47 -17.86
C ILE A 60 7.54 17.28 -17.78
N MET A 61 6.91 16.70 -18.81
CA MET A 61 5.48 16.42 -18.81
C MET A 61 5.09 15.40 -17.74
N ASP A 62 5.89 14.34 -17.59
CA ASP A 62 5.71 13.30 -16.57
C ASP A 62 5.66 13.94 -15.17
N THR A 63 6.69 14.73 -14.85
CA THR A 63 6.78 15.48 -13.59
C THR A 63 5.59 16.43 -13.41
N GLN A 64 5.17 17.14 -14.46
CA GLN A 64 4.05 18.09 -14.38
C GLN A 64 2.71 17.39 -14.11
N LEU A 65 2.44 16.26 -14.78
CA LEU A 65 1.25 15.45 -14.58
C LEU A 65 1.21 14.91 -13.14
N ASP A 66 2.33 14.39 -12.65
CA ASP A 66 2.45 13.94 -11.27
C ASP A 66 2.19 15.08 -10.28
N GLN A 67 2.77 16.26 -10.50
CA GLN A 67 2.56 17.42 -9.64
C GLN A 67 1.10 17.87 -9.61
N ILE A 68 0.38 17.78 -10.73
CA ILE A 68 -1.06 18.07 -10.78
C ILE A 68 -1.82 17.07 -9.91
N VAL A 69 -1.58 15.77 -10.06
CA VAL A 69 -2.28 14.75 -9.27
C VAL A 69 -1.93 14.89 -7.78
N ILE A 70 -0.66 15.12 -7.44
CA ILE A 70 -0.20 15.30 -6.06
C ILE A 70 -0.88 16.51 -5.42
N LYS A 71 -0.78 17.68 -6.05
CA LYS A 71 -1.23 18.95 -5.46
C LYS A 71 -2.74 19.11 -5.50
N SER A 72 -3.38 18.73 -6.60
CA SER A 72 -4.82 18.95 -6.80
C SER A 72 -5.69 17.83 -6.23
N ILE A 73 -5.13 16.64 -5.96
CA ILE A 73 -5.92 15.47 -5.54
C ILE A 73 -5.35 14.83 -4.26
N LEU A 74 -4.09 14.38 -4.26
CA LEU A 74 -3.56 13.53 -3.19
C LEU A 74 -3.41 14.26 -1.85
N LEU A 75 -2.84 15.46 -1.83
CA LEU A 75 -2.56 16.18 -0.57
C LEU A 75 -3.84 16.50 0.22
N ASP A 76 -4.88 16.96 -0.49
CA ASP A 76 -6.19 17.26 0.12
C ASP A 76 -6.87 15.98 0.62
N LEU A 77 -6.94 14.93 -0.22
CA LEU A 77 -7.53 13.66 0.16
C LEU A 77 -6.79 13.01 1.34
N LYS A 78 -5.46 13.03 1.36
CA LYS A 78 -4.63 12.54 2.47
C LYS A 78 -5.05 13.21 3.78
N THR A 79 -5.08 14.53 3.79
CA THR A 79 -5.43 15.32 4.97
C THR A 79 -6.83 14.96 5.47
N GLN A 80 -7.82 14.92 4.57
CA GLN A 80 -9.20 14.63 4.94
C GLN A 80 -9.39 13.18 5.43
N VAL A 81 -8.72 12.21 4.81
CA VAL A 81 -8.79 10.78 5.22
C VAL A 81 -8.18 10.62 6.60
N LEU A 82 -6.97 11.13 6.85
CA LEU A 82 -6.29 11.00 8.13
C LEU A 82 -7.07 11.67 9.26
N GLN A 83 -7.54 12.91 9.07
CA GLN A 83 -8.35 13.61 10.07
C GLN A 83 -9.65 12.85 10.40
N THR A 84 -10.36 12.39 9.36
CA THR A 84 -11.64 11.67 9.56
C THR A 84 -11.42 10.32 10.24
N LEU A 85 -10.35 9.61 9.87
CA LEU A 85 -9.97 8.33 10.47
C LEU A 85 -9.59 8.52 11.93
N GLN A 86 -8.73 9.48 12.25
CA GLN A 86 -8.31 9.79 13.61
C GLN A 86 -9.52 10.12 14.50
N ILE A 87 -10.41 11.02 14.06
CA ILE A 87 -11.63 11.36 14.82
C ILE A 87 -12.51 10.13 15.07
N LYS A 88 -12.59 9.19 14.12
CA LYS A 88 -13.39 7.96 14.28
C LYS A 88 -12.74 6.98 15.26
N ILE A 89 -11.41 6.85 15.21
CA ILE A 89 -10.63 6.04 16.15
C ILE A 89 -10.79 6.59 17.57
N GLU A 90 -10.56 7.88 17.78
CA GLU A 90 -10.70 8.53 19.10
C GLU A 90 -12.11 8.40 19.69
N LYS A 91 -13.15 8.50 18.86
CA LYS A 91 -14.54 8.33 19.31
C LYS A 91 -14.92 6.88 19.62
N SER A 92 -14.18 5.90 19.09
CA SER A 92 -14.31 4.46 19.33
C SER A 92 -15.76 3.93 19.32
N ARG A 93 -16.59 4.41 18.38
CA ARG A 93 -17.99 3.98 18.30
C ARG A 93 -18.08 2.65 17.54
N LYS A 94 -18.79 1.67 18.11
CA LYS A 94 -19.01 0.35 17.48
C LYS A 94 -19.52 0.42 16.04
N LYS A 95 -20.37 1.41 15.71
CA LYS A 95 -20.91 1.60 14.36
C LYS A 95 -19.85 1.99 13.31
N ASP A 96 -18.76 2.62 13.74
CA ASP A 96 -17.68 3.08 12.87
C ASP A 96 -16.62 1.98 12.65
N TRP A 97 -16.69 0.87 13.39
CA TRP A 97 -15.67 -0.18 13.40
C TRP A 97 -15.31 -0.69 12.00
N LEU A 98 -16.33 -1.04 11.19
CA LEU A 98 -16.11 -1.56 9.84
C LEU A 98 -15.48 -0.52 8.91
N GLU A 99 -15.84 0.75 9.10
CA GLU A 99 -15.32 1.87 8.31
C GLU A 99 -13.85 2.15 8.65
N ILE A 100 -13.50 2.12 9.95
CA ILE A 100 -12.12 2.24 10.42
C ILE A 100 -11.30 1.06 9.91
N PHE A 101 -11.82 -0.16 10.01
CA PHE A 101 -11.16 -1.36 9.51
C PHE A 101 -10.85 -1.27 8.02
N LEU A 102 -11.86 -1.02 7.18
CA LEU A 102 -11.67 -0.96 5.73
C LEU A 102 -10.75 0.19 5.32
N ALA A 103 -10.85 1.36 5.97
CA ALA A 103 -9.94 2.47 5.70
C ALA A 103 -8.49 2.11 6.08
N SER A 104 -8.27 1.51 7.25
CA SER A 104 -6.94 1.07 7.69
C SER A 104 -6.37 0.02 6.73
N PHE A 105 -7.18 -0.95 6.32
CA PHE A 105 -6.80 -1.97 5.35
C PHE A 105 -6.37 -1.37 4.01
N ILE A 106 -7.14 -0.41 3.46
CA ILE A 106 -6.79 0.28 2.21
C ILE A 106 -5.47 1.05 2.34
N LEU A 107 -5.24 1.72 3.47
CA LEU A 107 -4.00 2.46 3.71
C LEU A 107 -2.79 1.54 3.85
N LEU A 108 -2.92 0.42 4.58
CA LEU A 108 -1.85 -0.58 4.68
C LEU A 108 -1.55 -1.21 3.32
N ASN A 109 -2.58 -1.52 2.52
CA ASN A 109 -2.38 -2.00 1.16
C ASN A 109 -1.70 -0.96 0.26
N THR A 110 -2.00 0.34 0.45
CA THR A 110 -1.29 1.40 -0.27
C THR A 110 0.20 1.38 0.02
N ILE A 111 0.59 1.11 1.27
CA ILE A 111 1.99 0.99 1.69
C ILE A 111 2.65 -0.24 1.04
N GLU A 112 1.99 -1.40 1.08
CA GLU A 112 2.49 -2.63 0.42
C GLU A 112 2.77 -2.39 -1.07
N LEU A 113 1.84 -1.77 -1.78
CA LEU A 113 1.98 -1.48 -3.22
C LEU A 113 3.09 -0.46 -3.49
N ALA A 114 3.19 0.60 -2.69
CA ALA A 114 4.24 1.61 -2.86
C ALA A 114 5.64 1.02 -2.60
N THR A 115 5.79 0.18 -1.58
CA THR A 115 7.04 -0.55 -1.31
C THR A 115 7.39 -1.52 -2.44
N ALA A 116 6.39 -2.24 -2.99
CA ALA A 116 6.60 -3.12 -4.13
C ALA A 116 7.01 -2.37 -5.40
N HIS A 117 6.41 -1.21 -5.64
CA HIS A 117 6.75 -0.36 -6.76
C HIS A 117 8.20 0.14 -6.67
N ASP A 118 8.63 0.60 -5.50
CA ASP A 118 9.99 1.07 -5.26
C ASP A 118 11.03 -0.04 -5.46
N HIS A 119 10.76 -1.24 -4.94
CA HIS A 119 11.59 -2.41 -5.20
C HIS A 119 11.66 -2.80 -6.68
N GLN A 120 10.52 -2.76 -7.38
CA GLN A 120 10.45 -3.03 -8.81
C GLN A 120 11.27 -2.00 -9.59
N PHE A 121 11.20 -0.72 -9.20
CA PHE A 121 11.98 0.34 -9.82
C PHE A 121 13.49 0.09 -9.64
N ALA A 122 13.94 -0.17 -8.41
CA ALA A 122 15.34 -0.53 -8.13
C ALA A 122 15.82 -1.75 -8.93
N SER A 123 14.94 -2.74 -9.11
CA SER A 123 15.25 -3.93 -9.91
C SER A 123 15.36 -3.61 -11.40
N MET A 124 14.42 -2.82 -11.95
CA MET A 124 14.39 -2.47 -13.38
C MET A 124 15.59 -1.65 -13.83
N TYR A 125 16.14 -0.80 -12.96
CA TYR A 125 17.31 0.03 -13.25
C TYR A 125 18.63 -0.59 -12.78
N GLY A 126 18.61 -1.84 -12.30
CA GLY A 126 19.81 -2.57 -11.90
C GLY A 126 20.48 -2.06 -10.62
N HIS A 127 19.72 -1.35 -9.78
CA HIS A 127 20.19 -0.90 -8.47
C HIS A 127 20.14 -2.03 -7.44
N VAL A 128 19.28 -3.04 -7.65
CA VAL A 128 19.37 -4.34 -6.96
C VAL A 128 20.45 -5.19 -7.64
N SER A 129 21.44 -5.63 -6.87
CA SER A 129 22.55 -6.46 -7.38
C SER A 129 23.03 -7.44 -6.32
N VAL A 130 23.34 -8.65 -6.76
CA VAL A 130 23.89 -9.75 -5.94
C VAL A 130 25.20 -9.34 -5.24
N ASN A 131 25.93 -8.38 -5.80
CA ASN A 131 27.25 -7.96 -5.32
C ASN A 131 27.24 -6.64 -4.51
N GLY A 132 26.08 -6.20 -4.01
CA GLY A 132 25.98 -5.01 -3.15
C GLY A 132 25.06 -3.90 -3.66
N GLY A 133 23.94 -4.28 -4.29
CA GLY A 133 22.87 -3.33 -4.62
C GLY A 133 21.92 -3.07 -3.45
N THR A 134 21.03 -2.10 -3.61
CA THR A 134 20.02 -1.75 -2.62
C THR A 134 18.67 -2.33 -3.02
N ARG A 135 17.95 -2.96 -2.07
CA ARG A 135 16.61 -3.53 -2.32
C ARG A 135 15.58 -2.48 -2.74
N PHE A 136 15.76 -1.25 -2.29
CA PHE A 136 14.86 -0.10 -2.51
C PHE A 136 15.67 1.10 -3.05
N GLU A 137 14.99 2.08 -3.63
CA GLU A 137 15.59 3.34 -4.08
C GLU A 137 15.73 4.32 -2.91
N ASP A 138 14.65 4.54 -2.17
CA ASP A 138 14.60 5.52 -1.09
C ASP A 138 14.25 4.85 0.25
N TYR A 139 15.29 4.45 0.97
CA TYR A 139 15.16 3.82 2.28
C TYR A 139 14.45 4.72 3.29
N ARG A 140 14.67 6.04 3.23
CA ARG A 140 14.05 6.96 4.19
C ARG A 140 12.54 7.03 3.95
N LEU A 141 12.13 7.01 2.68
CA LEU A 141 10.73 6.94 2.30
C LEU A 141 10.10 5.61 2.73
N ILE A 142 10.76 4.48 2.45
CA ILE A 142 10.27 3.15 2.84
C ILE A 142 10.17 3.00 4.37
N GLU A 143 11.18 3.45 5.12
CA GLU A 143 11.11 3.49 6.57
C GLU A 143 9.93 4.33 7.06
N SER A 144 9.66 5.48 6.43
CA SER A 144 8.50 6.31 6.78
C SER A 144 7.17 5.58 6.55
N TYR A 145 7.09 4.75 5.51
CA TYR A 145 5.92 3.91 5.26
C TYR A 145 5.77 2.84 6.33
N PHE A 146 6.85 2.20 6.76
CA PHE A 146 6.82 1.17 7.78
C PHE A 146 6.37 1.74 9.12
N HIS A 147 6.92 2.88 9.53
CA HIS A 147 6.47 3.61 10.72
C HIS A 147 4.97 3.97 10.63
N GLY A 148 4.52 4.44 9.46
CA GLY A 148 3.11 4.72 9.20
C GLY A 148 2.21 3.48 9.33
N ALA A 149 2.63 2.34 8.78
CA ALA A 149 1.92 1.07 8.89
C ALA A 149 1.83 0.60 10.34
N GLN A 150 2.94 0.65 11.08
CA GLN A 150 2.97 0.28 12.49
C GLN A 150 2.05 1.17 13.34
N ALA A 151 2.07 2.49 13.11
CA ALA A 151 1.17 3.41 13.79
C ALA A 151 -0.31 3.10 13.51
N LEU A 152 -0.67 2.84 12.24
CA LEU A 152 -2.04 2.45 11.87
C LEU A 152 -2.48 1.16 12.57
N ILE A 153 -1.60 0.14 12.59
CA ILE A 153 -1.89 -1.13 13.26
C ILE A 153 -2.02 -0.94 14.78
N ALA A 154 -1.12 -0.18 15.41
CA ALA A 154 -1.17 0.14 16.84
C ALA A 154 -2.49 0.83 17.21
N HIS A 155 -2.89 1.85 16.46
CA HIS A 155 -4.16 2.54 16.70
C HIS A 155 -5.36 1.62 16.52
N PHE A 156 -5.36 0.76 15.50
CA PHE A 156 -6.45 -0.19 15.29
C PHE A 156 -6.53 -1.23 16.41
N ARG A 157 -5.38 -1.78 16.82
CA ARG A 157 -5.33 -2.90 17.75
C ARG A 157 -5.44 -2.47 19.20
N ASP A 158 -4.66 -1.48 19.60
CA ASP A 158 -4.42 -1.19 21.01
C ASP A 158 -5.26 -0.01 21.50
N ALA A 159 -5.52 0.98 20.64
CA ALA A 159 -6.32 2.13 21.04
C ALA A 159 -7.83 1.82 21.06
N ILE A 160 -8.31 0.97 20.14
CA ILE A 160 -9.76 0.69 20.01
C ILE A 160 -10.11 -0.80 20.11
N TYR A 161 -9.14 -1.69 20.36
CA TYR A 161 -9.36 -3.14 20.45
C TYR A 161 -10.16 -3.71 19.26
N ALA A 162 -9.98 -3.12 18.07
CA ALA A 162 -10.81 -3.45 16.91
C ALA A 162 -10.49 -4.82 16.30
N HIS A 163 -9.42 -5.48 16.74
CA HIS A 163 -9.08 -6.84 16.32
C HIS A 163 -9.92 -7.91 17.04
N LEU A 164 -10.51 -7.61 18.22
CA LEU A 164 -11.23 -8.59 19.05
C LEU A 164 -12.37 -9.33 18.32
N PRO A 165 -13.20 -8.69 17.46
CA PRO A 165 -14.24 -9.41 16.73
C PRO A 165 -13.70 -10.52 15.82
N PHE A 166 -12.45 -10.41 15.34
CA PHE A 166 -11.83 -11.44 14.49
C PHE A 166 -11.38 -12.66 15.31
N LEU A 167 -11.05 -12.48 16.59
CA LEU A 167 -10.60 -13.56 17.47
C LEU A 167 -11.74 -14.43 18.01
N GLN A 168 -12.98 -13.96 17.96
CA GLN A 168 -14.14 -14.67 18.51
C GLN A 168 -14.62 -15.85 17.66
N SER A 169 -14.04 -16.06 16.47
CA SER A 169 -14.39 -17.20 15.60
C SER A 169 -13.80 -18.51 16.15
N LYS A 170 -14.67 -19.37 16.67
CA LYS A 170 -14.30 -20.69 17.24
C LYS A 170 -13.91 -21.75 16.20
N THR A 171 -14.14 -21.51 14.92
CA THR A 171 -13.92 -22.48 13.84
C THR A 171 -12.94 -21.90 12.82
N ARG A 172 -11.66 -22.23 12.97
CA ARG A 172 -10.65 -21.98 11.93
C ARG A 172 -10.65 -23.18 10.98
N SER A 173 -11.11 -22.98 9.75
CA SER A 173 -10.93 -23.96 8.68
C SER A 173 -9.43 -24.21 8.44
N ASN A 174 -9.06 -25.40 7.96
CA ASN A 174 -7.70 -25.71 7.51
C ASN A 174 -7.16 -24.68 6.50
N SER A 175 -8.03 -24.08 5.68
CA SER A 175 -7.66 -23.00 4.76
C SER A 175 -7.18 -21.74 5.49
N VAL A 176 -7.83 -21.38 6.60
CA VAL A 176 -7.48 -20.20 7.41
C VAL A 176 -6.14 -20.42 8.12
N VAL A 177 -5.92 -21.62 8.66
CA VAL A 177 -4.65 -21.98 9.32
C VAL A 177 -3.47 -21.94 8.34
N ARG A 178 -3.66 -22.46 7.12
CA ARG A 178 -2.64 -22.39 6.05
C ARG A 178 -2.33 -20.94 5.66
N MET A 179 -3.36 -20.10 5.54
CA MET A 179 -3.19 -18.67 5.23
C MET A 179 -2.41 -17.95 6.34
N ASP A 180 -2.75 -18.19 7.60
CA ASP A 180 -2.07 -17.61 8.77
C ASP A 180 -0.59 -18.02 8.83
N THR A 181 -0.30 -19.29 8.53
CA THR A 181 1.07 -19.80 8.44
C THR A 181 1.85 -19.11 7.31
N ALA A 182 1.23 -18.97 6.13
CA ALA A 182 1.85 -18.29 4.98
C ALA A 182 2.14 -16.82 5.29
N MET A 183 1.19 -16.11 5.91
CA MET A 183 1.34 -14.71 6.31
C MET A 183 2.44 -14.52 7.37
N THR A 184 2.50 -15.42 8.36
CA THR A 184 3.57 -15.41 9.38
C THR A 184 4.94 -15.62 8.74
N ASN A 185 5.03 -16.45 7.70
CA ASN A 185 6.27 -16.62 6.95
C ASN A 185 6.69 -15.34 6.23
N LEU A 186 5.77 -14.48 5.77
CA LEU A 186 6.13 -13.20 5.15
C LEU A 186 6.95 -12.32 6.10
N LYS A 187 6.57 -12.28 7.38
CA LYS A 187 7.34 -11.56 8.41
C LYS A 187 8.73 -12.15 8.62
N ARG A 188 8.83 -13.48 8.71
CA ARG A 188 10.12 -14.16 8.90
C ARG A 188 11.09 -13.89 7.76
N HIS A 189 10.57 -13.73 6.55
CA HIS A 189 11.37 -13.45 5.36
C HIS A 189 11.45 -11.96 5.04
N HIS A 190 10.96 -11.06 5.90
CA HIS A 190 11.04 -9.61 5.64
C HIS A 190 10.46 -9.22 4.27
N ALA A 191 9.37 -9.85 3.84
CA ALA A 191 8.78 -9.71 2.50
C ALA A 191 7.80 -8.53 2.44
N TYR A 192 8.30 -7.32 2.71
CA TYR A 192 7.50 -6.10 2.96
C TYR A 192 6.60 -5.69 1.78
N GLU A 193 7.06 -5.94 0.57
CA GLU A 193 6.43 -5.70 -0.72
C GLU A 193 5.36 -6.74 -1.10
N THR A 194 5.26 -7.83 -0.33
CA THR A 194 4.30 -8.90 -0.64
C THR A 194 2.90 -8.51 -0.17
N PRO A 195 1.85 -8.78 -0.97
CA PRO A 195 0.48 -8.53 -0.55
C PRO A 195 0.16 -9.14 0.81
N LEU A 196 -0.55 -8.37 1.63
CA LEU A 196 -0.97 -8.73 2.99
C LEU A 196 0.15 -8.76 4.04
N TYR A 197 1.41 -8.40 3.71
CA TYR A 197 2.47 -8.29 4.71
C TYR A 197 2.08 -7.38 5.89
N TRP A 198 1.49 -6.23 5.62
CA TRP A 198 1.04 -5.30 6.66
C TRP A 198 -0.39 -5.58 7.08
N ALA A 199 -1.28 -5.81 6.10
CA ALA A 199 -2.70 -5.94 6.38
C ALA A 199 -3.06 -7.17 7.22
N HIS A 200 -2.31 -8.30 7.09
CA HIS A 200 -2.61 -9.49 7.89
C HIS A 200 -2.46 -9.25 9.40
N GLN A 201 -1.61 -8.29 9.78
CA GLN A 201 -1.30 -7.97 11.16
C GLN A 201 -2.49 -7.37 11.91
N LEU A 202 -3.55 -6.95 11.20
CA LEU A 202 -4.81 -6.55 11.81
C LEU A 202 -5.59 -7.73 12.42
N PHE A 203 -5.29 -8.97 12.01
CA PHE A 203 -6.06 -10.16 12.36
C PHE A 203 -5.34 -11.15 13.29
N VAL A 204 -4.01 -11.04 13.40
CA VAL A 204 -3.22 -11.95 14.25
C VAL A 204 -3.50 -11.72 15.73
N GLU A 205 -3.46 -12.77 16.54
CA GLU A 205 -3.72 -12.66 17.98
C GLU A 205 -2.59 -11.93 18.70
N THR A 206 -1.34 -12.28 18.39
CA THR A 206 -0.14 -11.62 18.91
C THR A 206 0.47 -10.71 17.86
N TRP A 207 0.51 -9.40 18.13
CA TRP A 207 1.22 -8.44 17.29
C TRP A 207 2.50 -7.98 17.94
N ASP A 208 3.55 -7.93 17.13
CA ASP A 208 4.82 -7.36 17.50
C ASP A 208 4.85 -5.89 17.05
N GLY A 209 4.86 -4.99 18.04
CA GLY A 209 4.94 -3.55 17.85
C GLY A 209 6.38 -3.02 17.81
N ALA A 210 7.40 -3.88 17.85
CA ALA A 210 8.79 -3.46 17.74
C ALA A 210 9.04 -2.76 16.40
N PRO A 211 9.81 -1.66 16.35
CA PRO A 211 10.12 -0.95 15.11
C PRO A 211 10.63 -1.89 14.01
N VAL A 212 10.05 -1.79 12.82
CA VAL A 212 10.47 -2.60 11.67
C VAL A 212 11.60 -1.88 10.95
N THR A 213 12.81 -2.42 11.07
CA THR A 213 13.96 -1.99 10.27
C THR A 213 14.01 -2.81 8.98
N ILE A 214 14.40 -2.17 7.88
CA ILE A 214 14.59 -2.82 6.59
C ILE A 214 15.72 -3.85 6.72
N GLN A 215 15.45 -5.08 6.28
CA GLN A 215 16.45 -6.14 6.12
C GLN A 215 16.68 -6.39 4.64
N GLU A 216 17.94 -6.41 4.23
CA GLU A 216 18.32 -6.78 2.88
C GLU A 216 18.08 -8.27 2.66
N HIS A 217 17.57 -8.63 1.49
CA HIS A 217 17.65 -10.02 1.03
C HIS A 217 19.07 -10.26 0.50
N ILE A 218 19.83 -11.09 1.19
CA ILE A 218 20.94 -11.78 0.54
C ILE A 218 20.27 -12.87 -0.31
N GLU A 219 19.96 -12.56 -1.58
CA GLU A 219 19.72 -13.62 -2.55
C GLU A 219 20.98 -14.47 -2.57
N THR A 220 20.92 -15.62 -1.91
CA THR A 220 21.97 -16.62 -1.99
C THR A 220 21.90 -17.13 -3.42
N ALA A 221 22.89 -16.77 -4.22
CA ALA A 221 23.03 -17.23 -5.60
C ALA A 221 22.81 -18.75 -5.65
N ILE A 222 21.78 -19.17 -6.40
CA ILE A 222 21.62 -20.58 -6.81
C ILE A 222 22.53 -20.82 -8.00
#